data_AF-A0A1C4YPB0-F1
#
_entry.id   AF-A0A1C4YPB0-F1
#
_cell.length_a   1.000
_cell.length_b   1.000
_cell.length_c   1.000
_cell.angle_alpha   90.00
_cell.angle_beta   90.00
_cell.angle_gamma   90.00
#
_symmetry.space_group_name_H-M   'P 1'
#
loop_
_entity.id
_entity.type
_entity.pdbx_description
1 polymer ?
#
loop_
_entity_poly.entity_id
_entity_poly.type
_entity_poly.pdbx_seq_one_letter_code
_entity_poly.pdbx_strand_id
1 'polypeptide(L)'
;MAYVHGKDTVITVATKDISAYCKTSSYEGSADVHETTGYGKAAKTKAGGLLDGKFTCGGTYDNTALTGPRNALKPLLGTTVAVVRKPEGTGTGKPQDSFQAVVAKYVETSPVDDMVTWSAEFEISDVITTSTQP
;
A
#
# COMPACT_ATOMS: atom_id res chain seq x y z
N MET A 1 20.70 -15.52 2.19
CA MET A 1 19.95 -14.32 2.59
C MET A 1 20.15 -13.29 1.50
N ALA A 2 19.13 -13.07 0.66
CA ALA A 2 19.23 -12.19 -0.49
C ALA A 2 18.61 -10.83 -0.14
N TYR A 3 19.36 -9.75 -0.36
CA TYR A 3 18.81 -8.41 -0.39
C TYR A 3 17.90 -8.31 -1.62
N VAL A 4 16.61 -8.03 -1.40
CA VAL A 4 15.66 -7.83 -2.50
C VAL A 4 15.67 -6.35 -2.88
N HIS A 5 15.84 -6.06 -4.17
CA HIS A 5 15.77 -4.69 -4.67
C HIS A 5 14.31 -4.28 -4.91
N GLY A 6 13.90 -3.15 -4.34
CA GLY A 6 12.55 -2.59 -4.54
C GLY A 6 12.25 -2.12 -5.98
N LYS A 7 13.23 -2.15 -6.89
CA LYS A 7 13.02 -1.81 -8.32
C LYS A 7 12.09 -2.81 -9.02
N ASP A 8 12.03 -4.04 -8.51
CA ASP A 8 11.20 -5.10 -9.07
C ASP A 8 9.78 -5.06 -8.48
N THR A 9 9.50 -4.18 -7.52
CA THR A 9 8.19 -4.10 -6.87
C THR A 9 7.11 -3.68 -7.87
N VAL A 10 6.06 -4.51 -7.97
CA VAL A 10 4.89 -4.21 -8.81
C VAL A 10 3.70 -3.87 -7.91
N ILE A 11 3.04 -2.76 -8.21
CA ILE A 11 1.85 -2.29 -7.50
C ILE A 11 0.74 -2.07 -8.50
N THR A 12 -0.37 -2.77 -8.31
CA THR A 12 -1.58 -2.58 -9.10
C THR A 12 -2.71 -2.06 -8.22
N VAL A 13 -3.45 -1.07 -8.73
CA VAL A 13 -4.61 -0.48 -8.08
C VAL A 13 -5.79 -0.58 -9.03
N ALA A 14 -6.89 -1.20 -8.60
CA ALA A 14 -8.09 -1.42 -9.42
C ALA A 14 -7.76 -1.99 -10.81
N THR A 15 -6.86 -2.98 -10.88
CA THR A 15 -6.32 -3.63 -12.10
C THR A 15 -5.37 -2.79 -12.97
N LYS A 16 -5.10 -1.53 -12.62
CA LYS A 16 -4.13 -0.68 -13.31
C LYS A 16 -2.76 -0.80 -12.65
N ASP A 17 -1.74 -1.06 -13.45
CA ASP A 17 -0.36 -1.05 -12.98
C ASP A 17 0.15 0.39 -12.89
N ILE A 18 0.57 0.80 -11.70
CA ILE A 18 1.11 2.13 -11.40
C ILE A 18 2.61 2.07 -11.03
N SER A 19 3.22 0.88 -11.07
CA SER A 19 4.60 0.64 -10.63
C SER A 19 5.62 1.53 -11.34
N ALA A 20 5.46 1.75 -12.65
CA ALA A 20 6.33 2.61 -13.45
C ALA A 20 6.38 4.07 -12.97
N TYR A 21 5.35 4.52 -12.25
CA TYR A 21 5.22 5.90 -11.74
C TYR A 21 5.41 5.99 -10.23
N CYS A 22 5.70 4.86 -9.58
CA CYS A 22 5.86 4.73 -8.14
C CYS A 22 7.36 4.70 -7.80
N LYS A 23 7.85 5.75 -7.14
CA LYS A 23 9.24 5.79 -6.64
C LYS A 23 9.34 5.27 -5.22
N THR A 24 8.27 5.38 -4.45
CA THR A 24 8.22 4.95 -3.05
C THR A 24 6.87 4.28 -2.75
N SER A 25 6.91 3.19 -2.00
CA SER A 25 5.71 2.56 -1.44
C SER A 25 6.00 2.08 -0.02
N SER A 26 5.09 2.40 0.90
CA SER A 26 5.15 1.96 2.28
C SER A 26 3.85 1.27 2.66
N TYR A 27 3.97 0.14 3.33
CA TYR A 27 2.86 -0.59 3.92
C TYR A 27 3.09 -0.62 5.43
N GLU A 28 2.13 -0.11 6.17
CA GLU A 28 2.11 -0.11 7.63
C GLU A 28 0.89 -0.90 8.09
N GLY A 29 1.12 -2.05 8.71
CA GLY A 29 0.07 -2.82 9.39
C GLY A 29 0.11 -2.54 10.89
N SER A 30 -1.01 -2.14 11.45
CA SER A 30 -1.22 -2.03 12.89
C SER A 30 -2.22 -3.08 13.36
N ALA A 31 -2.11 -3.46 14.62
CA ALA A 31 -3.10 -4.31 15.28
C ALA A 31 -3.51 -3.63 16.57
N ASP A 32 -4.79 -3.69 16.90
CA ASP A 32 -5.24 -3.28 18.21
C ASP A 32 -4.62 -4.19 19.28
N VAL A 33 -4.21 -3.59 20.39
CA VAL A 33 -3.59 -4.33 21.50
C VAL A 33 -4.31 -3.99 22.78
N HIS A 34 -5.11 -4.93 23.26
CA HIS A 34 -5.87 -4.81 24.49
C HIS A 34 -5.02 -5.29 25.67
N GLU A 35 -4.86 -4.46 26.69
CA GLU A 35 -4.17 -4.87 27.92
C GLU A 35 -5.15 -5.68 28.79
N THR A 36 -4.78 -6.93 29.11
CA THR A 36 -5.63 -7.90 29.82
C THR A 36 -5.08 -8.26 31.21
N THR A 37 -4.22 -7.42 31.77
CA THR A 37 -3.45 -7.74 32.99
C THR A 37 -4.37 -7.88 34.20
N GLY A 38 -4.41 -9.08 34.79
CA GLY A 38 -5.12 -9.38 36.04
C GLY A 38 -4.20 -9.42 37.27
N TYR A 39 -4.79 -9.59 38.46
CA TYR A 39 -4.04 -9.71 39.72
C TYR A 39 -3.07 -10.89 39.73
N GLY A 40 -1.93 -10.72 40.44
CA GLY A 40 -0.89 -11.75 40.58
C GLY A 40 0.08 -11.85 39.41
N LYS A 41 0.04 -10.93 38.43
CA LYS A 41 1.00 -10.86 37.33
C LYS A 41 2.10 -9.85 37.61
N ALA A 42 3.34 -10.23 37.33
CA ALA A 42 4.52 -9.38 37.45
C ALA A 42 4.84 -8.58 36.17
N ALA A 43 4.13 -8.84 35.07
CA ALA A 43 4.29 -8.17 33.79
C ALA A 43 2.95 -8.05 33.06
N LYS A 44 2.84 -7.08 32.14
CA LYS A 44 1.61 -6.80 31.39
C LYS A 44 1.24 -7.95 30.47
N THR A 45 -0.02 -8.39 30.48
CA THR A 45 -0.57 -9.32 29.50
C THR A 45 -1.37 -8.57 28.45
N LYS A 46 -1.29 -9.01 27.20
CA LYS A 46 -1.86 -8.32 26.05
C LYS A 46 -2.59 -9.32 25.15
N ALA A 47 -3.75 -8.92 24.61
CA ALA A 47 -4.50 -9.66 23.61
C ALA A 47 -4.59 -8.82 22.32
N GLY A 48 -4.35 -9.45 21.16
CA GLY A 48 -4.49 -8.80 19.86
C GLY A 48 -5.97 -8.60 19.50
N GLY A 49 -6.28 -7.46 18.88
CA GLY A 49 -7.59 -7.08 18.37
C GLY A 49 -7.63 -7.03 16.85
N LEU A 50 -8.43 -6.11 16.31
CA LEU A 50 -8.61 -5.92 14.88
C LEU A 50 -7.31 -5.49 14.21
N LEU A 51 -7.12 -5.95 12.98
CA LEU A 51 -6.02 -5.51 12.12
C LEU A 51 -6.47 -4.23 11.40
N ASP A 52 -5.58 -3.27 11.36
CA ASP A 52 -5.73 -2.04 10.60
C ASP A 52 -4.45 -1.84 9.78
N GLY A 53 -4.52 -0.99 8.77
CA GLY A 53 -3.32 -0.70 8.02
C GLY A 53 -3.46 0.47 7.08
N LYS A 54 -2.32 1.07 6.79
CA LYS A 54 -2.20 2.17 5.86
C LYS A 54 -1.20 1.79 4.78
N PHE A 55 -1.60 2.02 3.54
CA PHE A 55 -0.71 1.92 2.39
C PHE A 55 -0.50 3.30 1.81
N THR A 56 0.75 3.66 1.54
CA THR A 56 1.09 4.93 0.90
C THR A 56 1.98 4.67 -0.30
N CYS A 57 1.74 5.38 -1.39
CA CYS A 57 2.61 5.33 -2.56
C CYS A 57 2.73 6.71 -3.20
N GLY A 58 3.86 6.95 -3.85
CA GLY A 58 4.10 8.22 -4.52
C GLY A 58 5.24 8.15 -5.52
N GLY A 59 5.32 9.16 -6.37
CA GLY A 59 6.36 9.25 -7.38
C GLY A 59 6.17 10.41 -8.33
N THR A 60 6.66 10.25 -9.56
CA THR A 60 6.61 11.28 -10.59
C THR A 60 5.37 11.14 -11.45
N TYR A 61 4.80 12.28 -11.80
CA TYR A 61 3.64 12.39 -12.67
C TYR A 61 4.08 12.29 -14.14
N ASP A 62 3.33 11.51 -14.91
CA ASP A 62 3.47 11.41 -16.36
C ASP A 62 2.12 11.75 -17.00
N ASN A 63 2.11 12.80 -17.83
CA ASN A 63 0.92 13.30 -18.51
C ASN A 63 0.53 12.46 -19.75
N THR A 64 1.42 11.61 -20.25
CA THR A 64 1.22 10.82 -21.48
C THR A 64 0.64 9.43 -21.20
N ALA A 65 0.65 9.02 -19.93
CA ALA A 65 0.21 7.71 -19.50
C ALA A 65 -1.32 7.62 -19.42
N LEU A 66 -1.94 6.83 -20.30
CA LEU A 66 -3.37 6.47 -20.20
C LEU A 66 -3.72 5.74 -18.88
N THR A 67 -2.71 5.10 -18.27
CA THR A 67 -2.76 4.47 -16.94
C THR A 67 -2.03 5.28 -15.87
N GLY A 68 -1.81 6.57 -16.09
CA GLY A 68 -1.11 7.44 -15.17
C GLY A 68 -1.81 7.55 -13.81
N PRO A 69 -1.07 7.91 -12.75
CA PRO A 69 -1.55 7.95 -11.38
C PRO A 69 -2.79 8.84 -11.20
N ARG A 70 -2.92 9.92 -11.98
CA ARG A 70 -4.11 10.78 -11.94
C ARG A 70 -5.35 10.12 -12.55
N ASN A 71 -5.22 9.43 -13.68
CA ASN A 71 -6.37 8.75 -14.30
C ASN A 71 -6.78 7.51 -13.49
N ALA A 72 -5.81 6.84 -12.85
CA ALA A 72 -6.07 5.67 -12.01
C ALA A 72 -6.63 6.05 -10.62
N LEU A 73 -6.07 7.07 -9.94
CA LEU A 73 -6.35 7.31 -8.52
C LEU A 73 -7.35 8.44 -8.27
N LYS A 74 -7.34 9.50 -9.08
CA LYS A 74 -8.23 10.66 -8.87
C LYS A 74 -9.73 10.31 -8.95
N PRO A 75 -10.22 9.47 -9.89
CA PRO A 75 -11.65 9.11 -9.91
C PRO A 75 -12.01 8.10 -8.81
N LEU A 76 -11.02 7.43 -8.22
CA LEU A 76 -11.20 6.44 -7.16
C LEU A 76 -11.08 7.03 -5.75
N LEU A 77 -10.89 8.35 -5.63
CA LEU A 77 -10.83 9.05 -4.35
C LEU A 77 -12.12 8.83 -3.55
N GLY A 78 -11.98 8.34 -2.32
CA GLY A 78 -13.11 7.99 -1.45
C GLY A 78 -13.81 6.68 -1.79
N THR A 79 -13.30 5.90 -2.75
CA THR A 79 -13.85 4.58 -3.11
C THR A 79 -12.93 3.45 -2.65
N THR A 80 -13.52 2.30 -2.32
CA THR A 80 -12.78 1.07 -2.00
C THR A 80 -12.29 0.42 -3.28
N VAL A 81 -10.99 0.20 -3.38
CA VAL A 81 -10.31 -0.39 -4.53
C VAL A 81 -9.47 -1.59 -4.13
N ALA A 82 -9.33 -2.55 -5.03
CA ALA A 82 -8.40 -3.67 -4.86
C ALA A 82 -6.97 -3.19 -5.13
N VAL A 83 -6.09 -3.38 -4.15
CA VAL A 83 -4.65 -3.11 -4.25
C VAL A 83 -3.91 -4.43 -4.17
N VAL A 84 -3.02 -4.67 -5.13
CA VAL A 84 -2.10 -5.80 -5.11
C VAL A 84 -0.67 -5.28 -5.11
N ARG A 85 0.08 -5.64 -4.08
CA ARG A 85 1.50 -5.32 -3.92
C ARG A 85 2.33 -6.58 -4.05
N LYS A 86 3.30 -6.56 -4.95
CA LYS A 86 4.25 -7.64 -5.21
C LYS A 86 5.66 -7.12 -4.90
N PRO A 87 6.12 -7.22 -3.65
CA PRO A 87 7.37 -6.57 -3.22
C PRO A 87 8.61 -7.11 -3.96
N GLU A 88 8.62 -8.38 -4.35
CA GLU A 88 9.72 -9.03 -5.08
C GLU A 88 9.46 -9.15 -6.60
N GLY A 89 8.42 -8.46 -7.09
CA GLY A 89 7.98 -8.49 -8.48
C GLY A 89 7.18 -9.73 -8.86
N THR A 90 7.04 -9.95 -10.16
CA THR A 90 6.29 -11.09 -10.70
C THR A 90 7.16 -12.35 -10.75
N GLY A 91 6.60 -13.49 -10.36
CA GLY A 91 7.23 -14.80 -10.45
C GLY A 91 6.59 -15.80 -9.51
N THR A 92 6.38 -17.03 -9.98
CA THR A 92 5.81 -18.13 -9.19
C THR A 92 6.59 -18.35 -7.90
N GLY A 93 5.88 -18.50 -6.79
CA GLY A 93 6.46 -18.68 -5.45
C GLY A 93 6.91 -17.38 -4.76
N LYS A 94 6.83 -16.22 -5.42
CA LYS A 94 7.12 -14.92 -4.80
C LYS A 94 5.94 -14.42 -3.95
N PRO A 95 6.20 -13.62 -2.89
CA PRO A 95 5.15 -13.06 -2.07
C PRO A 95 4.27 -12.07 -2.86
N GLN A 96 2.97 -12.12 -2.58
CA GLN A 96 1.96 -11.19 -3.06
C GLN A 96 1.05 -10.81 -1.89
N ASP A 97 0.89 -9.52 -1.67
CA ASP A 97 -0.08 -8.97 -0.73
C ASP A 97 -1.25 -8.40 -1.53
N SER A 98 -2.46 -8.85 -1.23
CA SER A 98 -3.69 -8.33 -1.84
C SER A 98 -4.66 -7.89 -0.76
N PHE A 99 -5.20 -6.69 -0.91
CA PHE A 99 -6.10 -6.10 0.07
C PHE A 99 -7.04 -5.09 -0.59
N GLN A 100 -8.20 -4.89 0.02
CA GLN A 100 -9.09 -3.79 -0.35
C GLN A 100 -8.63 -2.54 0.41
N ALA A 101 -8.62 -1.38 -0.22
CA ALA A 101 -8.29 -0.13 0.46
C ALA A 101 -9.10 1.03 -0.09
N VAL A 102 -9.50 1.95 0.78
CA VAL A 102 -10.12 3.21 0.40
C VAL A 102 -9.04 4.20 0.05
N VAL A 103 -9.15 4.85 -1.11
CA VAL A 103 -8.25 5.96 -1.47
C VAL A 103 -8.62 7.17 -0.60
N ALA A 104 -7.99 7.31 0.55
CA ALA A 104 -8.31 8.33 1.54
C ALA A 104 -7.82 9.73 1.11
N LYS A 105 -6.66 9.79 0.44
CA LYS A 105 -6.06 11.06 0.04
C LYS A 105 -5.25 10.93 -1.25
N TYR A 106 -5.32 11.97 -2.08
CA TYR A 106 -4.47 12.15 -3.25
C TYR A 106 -3.95 13.58 -3.29
N VAL A 107 -2.63 13.74 -3.41
CA VAL A 107 -1.94 15.03 -3.48
C VAL A 107 -1.09 15.07 -4.75
N GLU A 108 -1.16 16.19 -5.47
CA GLU A 108 -0.36 16.47 -6.66
C GLU A 108 0.37 17.79 -6.43
N THR A 109 1.69 17.79 -6.57
CA THR A 109 2.55 18.96 -6.35
C THR A 109 3.25 19.30 -7.66
N SER A 110 3.03 20.51 -8.15
CA SER A 110 3.56 21.01 -9.43
C SER A 110 4.47 22.22 -9.21
N PRO A 111 5.73 22.01 -8.79
CA PRO A 111 6.71 23.10 -8.68
C PRO A 111 7.10 23.62 -10.06
N VAL A 112 7.47 24.90 -10.14
CA VAL A 112 7.91 25.53 -11.40
C VAL A 112 9.33 25.10 -11.82
N ASP A 113 10.14 24.66 -10.86
CA ASP A 113 11.58 24.35 -11.02
C ASP A 113 11.89 22.85 -10.82
N ASP A 114 10.86 21.99 -10.81
CA ASP A 114 11.04 20.54 -10.64
C ASP A 114 9.90 19.74 -11.30
N MET A 115 10.04 18.42 -11.36
CA MET A 115 9.05 17.51 -11.91
C MET A 115 7.79 17.48 -11.03
N VAL A 116 6.63 17.37 -11.68
CA VAL A 116 5.35 17.17 -10.97
C VAL A 116 5.42 15.83 -10.21
N THR A 117 5.12 15.87 -8.92
CA THR A 117 5.08 14.70 -8.04
C THR A 117 3.67 14.44 -7.53
N TRP A 118 3.39 13.19 -7.20
CA TRP A 118 2.12 12.78 -6.63
C TRP A 118 2.33 11.88 -5.42
N SER A 119 1.39 11.92 -4.50
CA SER A 119 1.29 10.96 -3.40
C SER A 119 -0.16 10.56 -3.15
N ALA A 120 -0.37 9.30 -2.81
CA ALA A 120 -1.66 8.76 -2.45
C ALA A 120 -1.58 7.99 -1.14
N GLU A 121 -2.61 8.17 -0.31
CA GLU A 121 -2.80 7.44 0.94
C GLU A 121 -4.04 6.57 0.81
N PHE A 122 -3.87 5.31 1.15
CA PHE A 122 -4.90 4.29 1.12
C PHE A 122 -5.09 3.76 2.53
N GLU A 123 -6.32 3.77 3.00
CA GLU A 123 -6.71 3.14 4.26
C GLU A 123 -7.20 1.74 3.96
N ILE A 124 -6.54 0.73 4.52
CA ILE A 124 -6.85 -0.66 4.25
C ILE A 124 -8.20 -0.97 4.88
N SER A 125 -9.06 -1.59 4.08
CA SER A 125 -10.37 -2.04 4.51
C SER A 125 -10.39 -3.55 4.35
N ASP A 126 -10.78 -4.25 5.40
CA ASP A 126 -10.86 -5.72 5.42
C ASP A 126 -9.49 -6.44 5.49
N VAL A 127 -9.54 -7.77 5.49
CA VAL A 127 -8.39 -8.65 5.69
C VAL A 127 -7.36 -8.56 4.56
N ILE A 128 -6.09 -8.53 4.95
CA ILE A 128 -4.96 -8.56 4.02
C ILE A 128 -4.65 -10.00 3.70
N THR A 129 -4.77 -10.35 2.43
CA THR A 129 -4.48 -11.69 1.94
C THR A 129 -3.06 -11.72 1.38
N THR A 130 -2.13 -12.25 2.19
CA THR A 130 -0.77 -12.58 1.75
C THR A 130 -0.74 -14.00 1.19
N SER A 131 -0.42 -14.14 -0.09
CA SER A 131 -0.30 -15.43 -0.77
C SER A 131 0.99 -15.51 -1.58
N THR A 132 1.38 -16.73 -1.95
CA THR A 132 2.41 -16.92 -2.98
C THR A 132 1.78 -16.76 -4.36
N GLN A 133 2.51 -16.15 -5.29
CA GLN A 133 2.08 -16.09 -6.68
C GLN A 133 2.02 -17.50 -7.28
N PRO A 134 0.97 -17.82 -8.05
CA PRO A 134 0.84 -19.10 -8.75
C PRO A 134 1.91 -19.30 -9.84
#